data_AF-A0A0T6LJW6-F1
#
_entry.id   AF-A0A0T6LJW6-F1
#
_cell.length_a   1.000
_cell.length_b   1.000
_cell.length_c   1.000
_cell.angle_alpha   90.00
_cell.angle_beta   90.00
_cell.angle_gamma   90.00
#
_symmetry.space_group_name_H-M   'P 1'
#
loop_
_entity.id
_entity.type
_entity.pdbx_description
1 polymer ?
#
loop_
_entity_poly.entity_id
_entity_poly.type
_entity_poly.pdbx_seq_one_letter_code
_entity_poly.pdbx_strand_id
1 'polypeptide(L)'
;MLKALRSHGVLGEAADSAALLVTELAGNAVEHAGGRPAGKFTVVLGRRDEWLRIEVRDGGRPLTLRQRSSAPEVTATAGRGLFLVQALSGSWGVRSTPGGKAVWCVLGVC
;
A
#
# COMPACT_ATOMS: atom_id res chain seq x y z
N MET A 1 -2.20 12.48 6.58
CA MET A 1 -1.67 11.97 5.30
C MET A 1 -1.11 13.07 4.42
N LEU A 2 -1.92 13.99 3.89
CA LEU A 2 -1.46 15.05 2.97
C LEU A 2 -0.28 15.88 3.49
N LYS A 3 -0.21 16.20 4.78
CA LYS A 3 0.96 16.89 5.37
C LYS A 3 2.27 16.09 5.21
N ALA A 4 2.22 14.77 5.37
CA ALA A 4 3.38 13.89 5.19
C ALA A 4 3.77 13.74 3.71
N LEU A 5 2.80 13.78 2.80
CA LEU A 5 3.08 13.79 1.35
C LEU A 5 3.74 15.11 0.92
N ARG A 6 3.24 16.24 1.43
CA ARG A 6 3.82 17.56 1.20
C ARG A 6 5.24 17.70 1.75
N SER A 7 5.55 17.12 2.90
CA SER A 7 6.91 17.12 3.44
C SER A 7 7.88 16.29 2.59
N HIS A 8 7.36 15.40 1.73
CA HIS A 8 8.11 14.70 0.70
C HIS A 8 8.02 15.39 -0.67
N GLY A 9 7.57 16.64 -0.76
CA GLY A 9 7.47 17.37 -2.04
C GLY A 9 6.41 16.82 -3.01
N VAL A 10 5.48 15.97 -2.54
CA VAL A 10 4.37 15.47 -3.37
C VAL A 10 3.20 16.43 -3.23
N LEU A 11 2.81 17.06 -4.35
CA LEU A 11 1.82 18.14 -4.43
C LEU A 11 0.79 17.85 -5.53
N GLY A 12 -0.29 18.65 -5.57
CA GLY A 12 -1.32 18.56 -6.62
C GLY A 12 -2.00 17.19 -6.72
N GLU A 13 -2.36 16.80 -7.94
CA GLU A 13 -3.04 15.53 -8.24
C GLU A 13 -2.25 14.30 -7.79
N ALA A 14 -0.91 14.39 -7.79
CA ALA A 14 -0.04 13.33 -7.28
C ALA A 14 -0.22 13.12 -5.76
N ALA A 15 -0.49 14.18 -5.00
CA ALA A 15 -0.77 14.06 -3.56
C ALA A 15 -2.13 13.42 -3.30
N ASP A 16 -3.13 13.74 -4.12
CA ASP A 16 -4.47 13.14 -4.01
C ASP A 16 -4.44 11.66 -4.39
N SER A 17 -3.77 11.33 -5.50
CA SER A 17 -3.54 9.94 -5.93
C SER A 17 -2.78 9.14 -4.88
N ALA A 18 -1.73 9.73 -4.28
CA ALA A 18 -0.99 9.08 -3.20
C ALA A 18 -1.85 8.87 -1.94
N ALA A 19 -2.70 9.84 -1.58
CA ALA A 19 -3.59 9.70 -0.44
C ALA A 19 -4.63 8.59 -0.65
N LEU A 20 -5.15 8.47 -1.87
CA LEU A 20 -6.06 7.40 -2.26
C LEU A 20 -5.37 6.03 -2.17
N LEU A 21 -4.18 5.90 -2.78
CA LEU A 21 -3.38 4.68 -2.73
C LEU A 21 -3.07 4.25 -1.29
N VAL A 22 -2.69 5.18 -0.40
CA VAL A 22 -2.45 4.84 1.01
C VAL A 22 -3.74 4.36 1.69
N THR A 23 -4.88 4.97 1.39
CA THR A 23 -6.17 4.59 1.98
C THR A 23 -6.56 3.17 1.55
N GLU A 24 -6.42 2.84 0.27
CA GLU A 24 -6.70 1.50 -0.24
C GLU A 24 -5.76 0.44 0.36
N LEU A 25 -4.45 0.73 0.41
CA LEU A 25 -3.48 -0.20 1.02
C LEU A 25 -3.70 -0.38 2.52
N ALA A 26 -4.05 0.69 3.25
CA ALA A 26 -4.38 0.62 4.66
C ALA A 26 -5.69 -0.13 4.92
N GLY A 27 -6.72 0.10 4.10
CA GLY A 27 -7.99 -0.63 4.14
C GLY A 27 -7.77 -2.13 3.97
N ASN A 28 -6.98 -2.51 2.96
CA ASN A 28 -6.57 -3.90 2.73
C ASN A 28 -5.80 -4.48 3.93
N ALA A 29 -4.91 -3.72 4.56
CA ALA A 29 -4.17 -4.16 5.74
C ALA A 29 -5.09 -4.42 6.94
N VAL A 30 -6.09 -3.55 7.18
CA VAL A 30 -7.07 -3.72 8.26
C VAL A 30 -7.98 -4.93 8.00
N GLU A 31 -8.53 -5.07 6.79
CA GLU A 31 -9.42 -6.18 6.42
C GLU A 31 -8.71 -7.54 6.53
N HIS A 32 -7.45 -7.60 6.11
CA HIS A 32 -6.66 -8.83 6.13
C HIS A 32 -5.87 -9.07 7.42
N ALA A 33 -6.07 -8.25 8.47
CA ALA A 33 -5.38 -8.39 9.76
C ALA A 33 -5.74 -9.67 10.54
N GLY A 34 -6.72 -10.45 10.07
CA GLY A 34 -6.96 -11.83 10.52
C GLY A 34 -7.40 -11.96 11.97
N GLY A 35 -8.18 -11.01 12.48
CA GLY A 35 -8.83 -11.09 13.80
C GLY A 35 -7.94 -10.76 15.00
N ARG A 36 -6.73 -10.23 14.82
CA ARG A 36 -5.97 -9.64 15.93
C ARG A 36 -6.53 -8.25 16.25
N PRO A 37 -6.62 -7.86 17.54
CA PRO A 37 -7.11 -6.54 17.93
C PRO A 37 -6.27 -5.47 17.25
N ALA A 38 -6.90 -4.71 16.34
CA ALA A 38 -6.36 -3.58 15.58
C ALA A 38 -4.85 -3.67 15.35
N GLY A 39 -4.42 -4.57 14.45
CA GLY A 39 -3.02 -4.67 14.06
C GLY A 39 -2.51 -3.30 13.64
N LYS A 40 -1.57 -2.73 14.41
CA LYS A 40 -0.89 -1.49 14.02
C LYS A 40 -0.26 -1.73 12.65
N PHE A 41 -0.58 -0.85 11.69
CA PHE A 41 0.14 -0.79 10.43
C PHE A 41 1.04 0.45 10.41
N THR A 42 2.13 0.35 9.67
CA THR A 42 3.06 1.46 9.46
C THR A 42 3.03 1.84 7.99
N VAL A 43 2.81 3.12 7.70
CA VAL A 43 2.97 3.67 6.35
C VAL A 43 4.37 4.22 6.22
N VAL A 44 5.10 3.76 5.20
CA VAL A 44 6.42 4.25 4.83
C VAL A 44 6.32 4.91 3.47
N LEU A 45 6.75 6.16 3.39
CA LEU A 45 6.83 6.93 2.16
C LEU A 45 8.30 7.09 1.80
N GLY A 46 8.65 6.82 0.55
CA GLY A 46 10.00 7.03 0.03
C GLY A 46 9.92 7.72 -1.32
N ARG A 47 10.31 9.00 -1.38
CA ARG A 47 10.35 9.74 -2.65
C ARG A 47 11.72 9.61 -3.34
N ARG A 48 11.67 9.43 -4.65
CA ARG A 48 12.73 9.73 -5.61
C ARG A 48 12.22 10.79 -6.59
N ASP A 49 13.08 11.29 -7.46
CA ASP A 49 12.79 12.45 -8.31
C ASP A 49 11.42 12.35 -9.00
N GLU A 50 11.21 11.27 -9.74
CA GLU A 50 10.02 11.05 -10.56
C GLU A 50 8.95 10.14 -9.94
N TRP A 51 9.22 9.53 -8.78
CA TRP A 51 8.31 8.54 -8.21
C TRP A 51 8.28 8.50 -6.69
N LEU A 52 7.11 8.15 -6.15
CA LEU A 52 6.86 7.94 -4.74
C LEU A 52 6.60 6.46 -4.48
N ARG A 53 7.42 5.85 -3.63
CA ARG A 53 7.11 4.56 -3.01
C ARG A 53 6.16 4.75 -1.85
N ILE A 54 5.05 4.02 -1.87
CA ILE A 54 4.14 3.90 -0.75
C ILE A 54 4.20 2.45 -0.27
N GLU A 55 4.46 2.24 1.00
CA GLU A 55 4.51 0.90 1.60
C GLU A 55 3.71 0.87 2.89
N VAL A 56 2.76 -0.08 2.99
CA VAL A 56 1.99 -0.35 4.20
C VAL A 56 2.45 -1.68 4.78
N ARG A 57 3.04 -1.62 5.98
CA ARG A 57 3.51 -2.79 6.73
C ARG A 57 2.46 -3.14 7.77
N ASP A 58 1.94 -4.36 7.72
CA ASP A 58 1.17 -4.89 8.84
C ASP A 58 2.06 -5.85 9.67
N GLY A 59 1.92 -5.77 10.99
CA GLY A 59 2.56 -6.71 11.93
C GLY A 59 1.84 -8.08 11.96
N GLY A 60 1.22 -8.47 10.85
CA GLY A 60 0.34 -9.62 10.72
C GLY A 60 1.07 -10.92 10.41
N ARG A 61 0.34 -11.90 9.87
CA ARG A 61 0.92 -13.22 9.53
C ARG A 61 1.95 -13.08 8.39
N PRO A 62 3.05 -13.84 8.43
CA PRO A 62 3.97 -13.96 7.29
C PRO A 62 3.22 -14.38 6.01
N LEU A 63 3.73 -13.97 4.84
CA LEU A 63 3.14 -14.36 3.56
C LEU A 63 3.05 -15.87 3.41
N THR A 64 1.84 -16.36 3.17
CA THR A 64 1.62 -17.73 2.71
C THR A 64 2.19 -17.90 1.30
N LEU A 65 2.52 -19.14 0.90
CA LEU A 65 3.08 -19.43 -0.44
C LEU A 65 2.19 -18.91 -1.58
N ARG A 66 0.86 -18.87 -1.38
CA ARG A 66 -0.10 -18.26 -2.31
C ARG A 66 0.09 -16.74 -2.46
N GLN A 67 0.37 -16.02 -1.38
CA GLN A 67 0.55 -14.56 -1.40
C GLN A 67 1.94 -14.13 -1.93
N ARG A 68 2.91 -15.05 -2.01
CA ARG A 68 4.23 -14.79 -2.60
C ARG A 68 4.22 -14.87 -4.13
N SER A 69 3.27 -15.60 -4.70
CA SER A 69 3.30 -16.03 -6.11
C SER A 69 2.23 -15.37 -6.97
N SER A 70 1.30 -14.64 -6.36
CA SER A 70 0.14 -14.07 -7.04
C SER A 70 -0.06 -12.61 -6.65
N ALA A 71 -0.53 -11.80 -7.60
CA ALA A 71 -1.28 -10.59 -7.26
C ALA A 71 -2.35 -10.98 -6.23
N PRO A 72 -2.49 -10.29 -5.08
CA PRO A 72 -3.42 -10.63 -4.01
C PRO A 72 -4.81 -10.98 -4.54
N GLU A 73 -5.36 -12.07 -3.99
CA GLU A 73 -6.65 -12.62 -4.36
C GLU A 73 -7.75 -11.57 -4.14
N VAL A 74 -8.40 -11.19 -5.23
CA VAL A 74 -9.42 -10.15 -5.28
C VAL A 74 -10.71 -10.67 -4.64
N THR A 75 -11.00 -10.30 -3.40
CA THR A 75 -12.37 -10.38 -2.86
C THR A 75 -13.23 -9.30 -3.53
N ALA A 76 -14.57 -9.44 -3.54
CA ALA A 76 -15.45 -8.48 -4.23
C ALA A 76 -15.27 -7.01 -3.77
N THR A 77 -14.85 -6.79 -2.52
CA THR A 77 -14.49 -5.48 -1.95
C THR A 77 -13.04 -5.11 -2.24
N ALA A 78 -12.10 -6.05 -2.05
CA ALA A 78 -10.68 -5.85 -2.39
C ALA A 78 -10.49 -5.57 -3.89
N GLY A 79 -11.39 -6.00 -4.77
CA GLY A 79 -11.29 -5.83 -6.22
C GLY A 79 -11.36 -4.39 -6.68
N ARG A 80 -12.08 -3.53 -5.96
CA ARG A 80 -12.13 -2.10 -6.29
C ARG A 80 -10.87 -1.38 -5.80
N GLY A 81 -10.41 -1.68 -4.59
CA GLY A 81 -9.19 -1.08 -4.04
C GLY A 81 -7.93 -1.52 -4.77
N LEU A 82 -7.84 -2.82 -5.10
CA LEU A 82 -6.73 -3.36 -5.88
C LEU A 82 -6.74 -2.85 -7.32
N PHE A 83 -7.93 -2.64 -7.91
CA PHE A 83 -8.06 -1.99 -9.22
C PHE A 83 -7.52 -0.56 -9.19
N LEU A 84 -7.84 0.24 -8.17
CA LEU A 84 -7.28 1.59 -8.02
C LEU A 84 -5.76 1.56 -7.86
N VAL A 85 -5.23 0.64 -7.06
CA VAL A 85 -3.78 0.45 -6.93
C VAL A 85 -3.16 0.09 -8.27
N GLN A 86 -3.76 -0.82 -9.02
CA GLN A 86 -3.27 -1.24 -10.33
C GLN A 86 -3.38 -0.14 -11.39
N ALA A 87 -4.41 0.69 -11.34
CA ALA A 87 -4.64 1.76 -12.31
C ALA A 87 -3.72 2.96 -12.09
N LEU A 88 -3.41 3.30 -10.84
CA LEU A 88 -2.66 4.51 -10.49
C LEU A 88 -1.16 4.26 -10.25
N SER A 89 -0.76 3.01 -10.02
CA SER A 89 0.66 2.68 -9.77
C SER A 89 1.35 2.16 -11.02
N GLY A 90 2.60 2.60 -11.24
CA GLY A 90 3.46 2.03 -12.28
C GLY A 90 3.93 0.62 -11.93
N SER A 91 4.04 0.32 -10.63
CA SER A 91 4.29 -1.04 -10.13
C SER A 91 3.78 -1.18 -8.70
N TRP A 92 3.40 -2.40 -8.33
CA TRP A 92 2.98 -2.72 -6.97
C TRP A 92 3.24 -4.20 -6.66
N GLY A 93 3.19 -4.55 -5.38
CA GLY A 93 3.36 -5.94 -4.97
C GLY A 93 3.31 -6.13 -3.47
N VAL A 94 3.63 -7.35 -3.05
CA VAL A 94 3.66 -7.75 -1.64
C VAL A 94 5.01 -8.38 -1.32
N ARG A 95 5.59 -8.06 -0.17
CA ARG A 95 6.83 -8.66 0.31
C ARG A 95 6.73 -9.07 1.77
N SER A 96 7.45 -10.12 2.16
CA SER A 96 7.58 -10.48 3.58
C SER A 96 8.43 -9.46 4.32
N THR A 97 8.10 -9.22 5.58
CA THR A 97 8.96 -8.50 6.54
C THR A 97 9.25 -9.42 7.73
N PRO A 98 10.30 -9.14 8.53
CA PRO A 98 10.57 -9.92 9.74
C PRO A 98 9.38 -10.01 10.71
N GLY A 99 8.46 -9.04 10.67
CA GLY A 99 7.29 -8.97 11.55
C GLY A 99 5.94 -9.23 10.86
N GLY A 100 5.91 -9.64 9.59
CA GLY A 100 4.66 -9.83 8.85
C GLY A 100 4.82 -9.67 7.34
N LYS A 101 4.03 -8.77 6.74
CA LYS A 101 4.11 -8.44 5.32
C LYS A 101 4.06 -6.94 5.09
N ALA A 102 4.47 -6.55 3.90
CA ALA A 102 4.35 -5.19 3.41
C ALA A 102 3.74 -5.22 2.01
N VAL A 103 2.65 -4.49 1.82
CA VAL A 103 2.10 -4.19 0.50
C VAL A 103 2.66 -2.85 0.06
N TRP A 104 3.11 -2.75 -1.18
CA TRP A 104 3.74 -1.55 -1.69
C TRP A 104 3.26 -1.22 -3.10
N CYS A 105 3.30 0.06 -3.45
CA CYS A 105 3.12 0.55 -4.80
C CYS A 105 4.05 1.73 -5.10
N VAL A 106 4.23 2.02 -6.39
CA VAL A 106 5.03 3.13 -6.91
C VAL A 106 4.13 4.02 -7.74
N LEU A 107 4.02 5.29 -7.35
CA LEU A 107 3.27 6.32 -8.04
C LEU A 107 4.23 7.27 -8.75
N GLY A 108 3.97 7.60 -10.02
CA GLY A 108 4.69 8.69 -10.72
C GLY A 108 4.28 10.06 -10.16
N VAL A 109 5.24 10.94 -9.91
CA VAL A 109 5.02 12.23 -9.22
C VAL A 109 5.71 13.41 -9.92
N CYS A 110 5.94 13.29 -11.23
CA CYS A 110 6.41 14.37 -12.11
C CYS A 110 5.35 15.45 -12.31
#